data_AF-A0A967GR82-F1
#
_entry.id   AF-A0A967GR82-F1
#
_cell.length_a   1.000
_cell.length_b   1.000
_cell.length_c   1.000
_cell.angle_alpha   90.00
_cell.angle_beta   90.00
_cell.angle_gamma   90.00
#
_symmetry.space_group_name_H-M   'P 1'
#
loop_
_entity.id
_entity.type
_entity.pdbx_description
1 polymer ?
#
loop_
_entity_poly.entity_id
_entity_poly.type
_entity_poly.pdbx_seq_one_letter_code
_entity_poly.pdbx_strand_id
1 'polypeptide(L)' 'MSQPTLLVLAAGMGSRYGGLKQIDPMGPNGETILDYSVYDA' A
#
# COMPACT_ATOMS: atom_id res chain seq x y z
N MET A 1 -15.74 2.05 -24.12
CA MET A 1 -15.69 1.34 -22.82
C MET A 1 -15.01 2.25 -21.82
N SER A 2 -15.52 2.36 -20.59
CA SER A 2 -14.78 2.97 -19.50
C SER A 2 -13.67 2.02 -19.05
N GLN A 3 -12.46 2.53 -18.83
CA GLN A 3 -11.40 1.74 -18.21
C GLN A 3 -11.74 1.50 -16.73
N PRO A 4 -11.36 0.34 -16.16
CA PRO A 4 -11.45 0.12 -14.72
C PRO A 4 -10.60 1.15 -13.96
N THR A 5 -11.08 1.60 -12.80
CA THR A 5 -10.33 2.47 -11.89
C THR A 5 -9.94 1.69 -10.65
N LEU A 6 -8.64 1.64 -10.37
CA LEU A 6 -8.12 1.13 -9.09
C LEU A 6 -8.12 2.27 -8.06
N LEU A 7 -8.77 2.04 -6.91
CA LEU A 7 -8.76 2.95 -5.76
C LEU A 7 -8.13 2.25 -4.55
N VAL A 8 -6.94 2.69 -4.16
CA VAL A 8 -6.25 2.20 -2.96
C VAL A 8 -6.47 3.18 -1.81
N LEU A 9 -7.11 2.71 -0.73
CA LEU A 9 -7.38 3.54 0.45
C LEU A 9 -6.18 3.50 1.42
N ALA A 10 -5.52 4.65 1.56
CA ALA A 10 -4.21 4.79 2.22
C ALA A 10 -4.17 5.94 3.26
N ALA A 11 -5.29 6.29 3.90
CA ALA A 11 -5.32 7.45 4.82
C ALA A 11 -4.95 7.14 6.28
N GLY A 12 -4.77 5.87 6.65
CA GLY A 12 -4.58 5.48 8.06
C GLY A 12 -3.19 5.80 8.61
N MET A 13 -3.11 6.54 9.72
CA MET A 13 -1.85 6.97 10.36
C MET A 13 -1.04 5.86 11.05
N GLY A 14 -1.61 4.65 11.23
CA GLY A 14 -0.89 3.54 11.85
C GLY A 14 -0.42 3.79 13.29
N SER A 15 -1.20 4.49 14.12
CA SER A 15 -0.81 4.86 15.50
C SER A 15 -0.38 3.69 16.39
N ARG A 16 -0.97 2.50 16.21
CA ARG A 16 -0.55 1.26 16.91
C ARG A 16 0.75 0.67 16.38
N TYR A 17 1.04 0.94 15.10
CA TYR A 17 2.23 0.47 14.40
C TYR A 17 3.41 1.46 14.59
N GLY A 18 3.15 2.70 15.01
CA GLY A 18 4.18 3.71 15.28
C GLY A 18 4.51 4.61 14.08
N GLY A 19 3.72 4.56 13.00
CA GLY A 19 3.98 5.32 11.78
C GLY A 19 3.14 4.87 10.59
N LEU A 20 3.46 5.39 9.41
CA LEU A 20 2.76 5.10 8.17
C LEU A 20 3.13 3.72 7.63
N LYS A 21 2.46 2.67 8.12
CA LYS A 21 2.70 1.27 7.70
C LYS A 21 2.69 1.00 6.18
N GLN A 22 2.11 1.91 5.39
CA GLN A 22 1.84 1.72 3.97
C GLN A 22 3.11 1.86 3.12
N ILE A 23 4.05 2.69 3.58
CA ILE A 23 5.31 3.00 2.89
C ILE A 23 6.51 2.33 3.55
N ASP A 24 6.28 1.62 4.65
CA ASP A 24 7.33 0.88 5.33
C ASP A 24 7.72 -0.35 4.49
N PRO A 25 9.03 -0.63 4.35
CA PRO A 25 9.51 -1.80 3.65
C PRO A 25 9.11 -3.08 4.40
N MET A 26 8.58 -4.06 3.68
CA MET A 26 8.12 -5.35 4.20
C MET A 26 8.67 -6.54 3.40
N GLY A 27 8.92 -6.36 2.10
CA GLY A 27 9.43 -7.42 1.22
C GLY A 27 10.95 -7.62 1.26
N PRO A 28 11.45 -8.72 0.66
CA PRO A 28 12.87 -9.08 0.67
C PRO A 28 13.78 -8.06 -0.03
N ASN A 29 13.23 -7.21 -0.90
CA ASN A 29 13.98 -6.15 -1.60
C ASN A 29 13.49 -4.75 -1.21
N GLY A 30 12.75 -4.62 -0.10
CA GLY A 30 12.24 -3.33 0.37
C GLY A 30 10.89 -2.93 -0.20
N GLU A 31 10.14 -3.86 -0.81
CA GLU A 31 8.79 -3.63 -1.29
C GLU A 31 7.87 -3.20 -0.12
N THR A 32 7.03 -2.22 -0.38
CA THR A 32 6.05 -1.70 0.57
C THR A 32 4.73 -2.44 0.46
N ILE A 33 3.84 -2.23 1.44
CA ILE A 33 2.46 -2.73 1.36
C ILE A 33 1.74 -2.17 0.12
N LEU A 34 2.04 -0.93 -0.27
CA LEU A 34 1.45 -0.33 -1.47
C LEU A 34 1.92 -0.99 -2.76
N ASP A 35 3.19 -1.40 -2.85
CA ASP A 35 3.70 -2.10 -4.03
C ASP A 35 2.95 -3.41 -4.26
N TYR A 36 2.74 -4.20 -3.20
CA TYR A 36 1.92 -5.41 -3.28
C TYR A 36 0.44 -5.12 -3.56
N SER A 37 -0.08 -4.00 -3.06
CA SER A 37 -1.50 -3.63 -3.27
C SER A 37 -1.81 -3.27 -4.74
N VAL A 38 -0.80 -2.81 -5.49
CA VAL A 38 -0.94 -2.50 -6.93
C VAL A 38 -0.57 -3.69 -7.80
N TYR A 39 0.38 -4.53 -7.38
CA TYR A 39 0.87 -5.65 -8.18
C TYR A 39 -0.19 -6.71 -8.49
N ASP A 40 -1.10 -6.98 -7.54
CA ASP A 40 -2.15 -8.00 -7.66
C ASP A 40 -3.48 -7.47 -8.25
N ALA A 41 -3.53 -6.18 -8.59
CA ALA A 41 -4.74 -5.48 -9.04
C ALA A 41 -4.86 -5.39 -10.58
#